data_AF-A0AAV4HGX5-F1
#
_entry.id   AF-A0AAV4HGX5-F1
#
_cell.length_a   1.000
_cell.length_b   1.000
_cell.length_c   1.000
_cell.angle_alpha   90.00
_cell.angle_beta   90.00
_cell.angle_gamma   90.00
#
_symmetry.space_group_name_H-M   'P 1'
#
loop_
_entity.id
_entity.type
_entity.pdbx_description
1 polymer ?
#
loop_
_entity_poly.entity_id
_entity_poly.type
_entity_poly.pdbx_seq_one_letter_code
_entity_poly.pdbx_strand_id
1 'polypeptide(L)'
;VIFYAGFLTLLVSTAFDNRDRRSYGFHSGILTATDPAGQFSQISTPEGMFDWTRDHLLPFLYGTHAWDNATLLASRPGGKRVTSSLASYRLGPTRIRQHRMRP
;
A
#
# COMPACT_ATOMS: atom_id res chain seq x y z
N VAL A 1 -25.21 36.03 2.35
CA VAL A 1 -23.75 36.07 2.13
C VAL A 1 -22.98 35.52 3.34
N ILE A 2 -23.21 36.01 4.56
CA ILE A 2 -22.52 35.55 5.79
C ILE A 2 -22.66 34.04 6.02
N PHE A 3 -23.88 33.49 5.85
CA PHE A 3 -24.13 32.06 5.96
C PHE A 3 -23.28 31.22 4.98
N TYR A 4 -23.19 31.65 3.72
CA TYR A 4 -22.39 30.97 2.70
C TYR A 4 -20.89 31.05 2.99
N ALA A 5 -20.41 32.18 3.52
CA ALA A 5 -19.02 32.31 3.95
C ALA A 5 -18.70 31.37 5.13
N GLY A 6 -19.59 31.27 6.12
CA GLY A 6 -19.45 30.33 7.24
C GLY A 6 -19.51 28.86 6.81
N PHE A 7 -20.37 28.53 5.85
CA PHE A 7 -20.41 27.18 5.29
C PHE A 7 -19.11 26.84 4.53
N LEU A 8 -18.59 27.79 3.76
CA LEU A 8 -17.35 27.61 3.01
C LEU A 8 -16.14 27.41 3.93
N THR A 9 -16.03 28.17 5.02
CA THR A 9 -14.94 27.98 6.00
C THR A 9 -15.05 26.62 6.70
N LEU A 10 -16.26 26.17 7.02
CA LEU A 10 -16.48 24.85 7.63
C LEU A 10 -16.11 23.71 6.67
N LEU A 11 -16.45 23.85 5.39
CA LEU A 11 -16.05 22.90 4.34
C LEU A 11 -14.53 22.86 4.18
N VAL A 12 -13.87 24.01 4.16
CA VAL A 12 -12.41 24.09 4.07
C VAL A 12 -11.75 23.46 5.30
N SER A 13 -12.22 23.77 6.51
CA SER A 13 -11.69 23.20 7.74
C SER A 13 -11.84 21.67 7.79
N THR A 14 -13.01 21.15 7.43
CA THR A 14 -13.23 19.70 7.38
C THR A 14 -12.38 19.03 6.30
N ALA A 15 -12.18 19.68 5.14
CA ALA A 15 -11.29 19.16 4.11
C ALA A 15 -9.82 19.12 4.55
N PHE A 16 -9.35 20.14 5.28
CA PHE A 16 -7.98 20.16 5.81
C PHE A 16 -7.77 19.14 6.93
N ASP A 17 -8.74 18.95 7.81
CA ASP A 17 -8.65 17.99 8.91
C ASP A 17 -8.68 16.54 8.42
N ASN A 18 -9.54 16.25 7.43
CA ASN A 18 -9.60 14.92 6.81
C ASN A 18 -8.35 14.58 5.98
N ARG A 19 -7.59 15.59 5.51
CA ARG A 19 -6.42 15.39 4.65
C ARG A 19 -5.14 15.50 5.45
N ASP A 20 -4.68 14.36 5.98
CA ASP A 20 -3.38 14.29 6.63
C ASP A 20 -2.24 14.62 5.65
N ARG A 21 -1.33 15.52 6.05
CA ARG A 21 -0.13 15.88 5.28
C ARG A 21 0.83 14.70 5.12
N ARG A 22 0.81 13.73 6.06
CA ARG A 22 1.68 12.55 6.02
C ARG A 22 1.20 11.49 5.04
N SER A 23 -0.07 11.57 4.61
CA SER A 23 -0.66 10.62 3.65
C SER A 23 0.15 10.52 2.35
N TYR A 24 0.67 11.65 1.87
CA TYR A 24 1.50 11.69 0.68
C TYR A 24 2.82 10.92 0.85
N GLY A 25 3.53 11.16 1.96
CA GLY A 25 4.80 10.48 2.25
C GLY A 25 4.63 8.98 2.51
N PHE A 26 3.51 8.60 3.14
CA PHE A 26 3.16 7.20 3.32
C PHE A 26 2.85 6.51 1.99
N HIS A 27 2.06 7.16 1.13
CA HIS A 27 1.74 6.64 -0.21
C HIS A 27 3.00 6.51 -1.09
N SER A 28 3.85 7.54 -1.12
CA SER A 28 5.09 7.49 -1.87
C SER A 28 6.00 6.39 -1.34
N GLY A 29 6.15 6.25 -0.02
CA GLY A 29 6.95 5.19 0.58
C GLY A 29 6.49 3.77 0.22
N ILE A 30 5.17 3.54 0.15
CA ILE A 30 4.63 2.27 -0.34
C ILE A 30 5.00 2.05 -1.81
N LEU A 31 4.81 3.06 -2.66
CA LEU A 31 5.13 2.95 -4.09
C LEU A 31 6.60 2.60 -4.29
N THR A 32 7.51 3.30 -3.62
CA THR A 32 8.95 3.01 -3.72
C THR A 32 9.29 1.62 -3.19
N ALA A 33 8.56 1.11 -2.20
CA ALA A 33 8.81 -0.22 -1.64
C ALA A 33 8.25 -1.35 -2.53
N THR A 34 7.14 -1.12 -3.23
CA THR A 34 6.52 -2.12 -4.12
C THR A 34 7.07 -2.08 -5.54
N ASP A 35 7.54 -0.91 -6.00
CA ASP A 35 8.04 -0.71 -7.36
C ASP A 35 9.19 0.33 -7.40
N PRO A 36 10.36 0.01 -6.81
CA PRO A 36 11.48 0.96 -6.67
C PRO A 36 12.04 1.46 -8.01
N ALA A 37 11.91 0.67 -9.08
CA ALA A 37 12.44 0.99 -10.40
C ALA A 37 11.36 1.39 -11.42
N GLY A 38 10.09 1.55 -10.99
CA GLY A 38 8.98 1.85 -11.90
C GLY A 38 8.70 0.74 -12.91
N GLN A 39 9.16 -0.48 -12.62
CA GLN A 39 9.09 -1.64 -13.49
C GLN A 39 7.64 -2.03 -13.76
N PHE A 40 6.74 -1.88 -12.79
CA PHE A 40 5.34 -2.28 -12.97
C PHE A 40 4.70 -1.58 -14.17
N SER A 41 5.02 -0.30 -14.38
CA SER A 41 4.51 0.47 -15.52
C SER A 41 5.10 0.07 -16.88
N GLN A 42 6.21 -0.67 -16.88
CA GLN A 42 6.95 -1.08 -18.07
C GLN A 42 6.71 -2.56 -18.45
N ILE A 43 5.94 -3.31 -17.64
CA ILE A 43 5.61 -4.71 -17.91
C ILE A 43 4.72 -4.80 -19.14
N SER A 44 5.24 -5.44 -20.19
CA SER A 44 4.52 -5.68 -21.45
C SER A 44 4.20 -7.15 -21.70
N THR A 45 4.82 -8.07 -20.97
CA THR A 45 4.65 -9.51 -21.12
C THR A 45 3.95 -10.13 -19.90
N PRO A 46 3.15 -11.20 -20.08
CA PRO A 46 2.54 -11.92 -18.96
C PRO A 46 3.58 -12.47 -17.97
N GLU A 47 4.71 -12.97 -18.49
CA GLU A 47 5.83 -13.50 -17.71
C GLU A 47 6.42 -12.41 -16.79
N GLY A 48 6.65 -11.20 -17.31
CA GLY A 48 7.14 -10.08 -16.52
C GLY A 48 6.18 -9.70 -15.38
N MET A 49 4.86 -9.87 -15.57
CA MET A 49 3.87 -9.65 -14.52
C MET A 49 3.95 -10.71 -13.42
N PHE A 50 4.21 -11.97 -13.77
CA PHE A 50 4.43 -13.04 -12.80
C PHE A 50 5.73 -12.84 -12.02
N ASP A 51 6.82 -12.51 -12.71
CA ASP A 51 8.13 -12.25 -12.08
C ASP A 51 8.04 -11.07 -11.12
N TRP A 52 7.44 -9.96 -11.52
CA TRP A 52 7.20 -8.82 -10.63
C TRP A 52 6.36 -9.20 -9.40
N THR A 53 5.31 -9.99 -9.59
CA THR A 53 4.45 -10.45 -8.49
C THR A 53 5.24 -11.30 -7.49
N ARG A 54 6.07 -12.22 -7.99
CA ARG A 54 6.90 -13.12 -7.18
C ARG A 54 7.98 -12.35 -6.43
N ASP A 55 8.66 -11.43 -7.10
CA ASP A 55 9.91 -10.85 -6.60
C ASP A 55 9.69 -9.56 -5.80
N HIS A 56 8.60 -8.82 -6.05
CA HIS A 56 8.33 -7.54 -5.39
C HIS A 56 7.05 -7.57 -4.55
N LEU A 57 5.91 -7.92 -5.14
CA LEU A 57 4.61 -7.83 -4.46
C LEU A 57 4.49 -8.80 -3.27
N LEU A 58 4.82 -10.08 -3.49
CA LEU A 58 4.70 -11.10 -2.44
C LEU A 58 5.65 -10.84 -1.26
N PRO A 59 6.96 -10.57 -1.47
CA PRO A 59 7.86 -10.24 -0.37
C PRO A 59 7.45 -8.99 0.41
N PHE A 60 6.91 -7.97 -0.27
CA PHE A 60 6.38 -6.77 0.39
C PHE A 60 5.17 -7.09 1.30
N LEU A 61 4.25 -7.91 0.82
CA LEU A 61 3.02 -8.26 1.56
C LEU A 61 3.23 -9.31 2.66
N TYR A 62 4.26 -10.15 2.53
CA TYR A 62 4.50 -11.31 3.38
C TYR A 62 5.92 -11.30 3.96
N GLY A 63 6.42 -10.14 4.36
CA GLY A 63 7.72 -10.01 5.01
C GLY A 63 7.81 -10.86 6.29
N THR A 64 8.80 -11.74 6.35
CA THR A 64 9.02 -12.65 7.49
C THR A 64 10.14 -12.20 8.42
N HIS A 65 11.08 -11.40 7.92
CA HIS A 65 12.25 -10.92 8.65
C HIS A 65 12.32 -9.39 8.63
N ALA A 66 12.76 -8.82 9.75
CA ALA A 66 13.18 -7.43 9.82
C ALA A 66 14.55 -7.24 9.15
N TRP A 67 14.97 -5.99 8.98
CA TRP A 67 16.30 -5.64 8.48
C TRP A 67 17.45 -6.21 9.32
N ASP A 68 17.22 -6.43 10.62
CA ASP A 68 18.17 -7.00 11.59
C ASP A 68 18.03 -8.54 11.72
N ASN A 69 17.50 -9.20 10.67
CA ASN A 69 17.20 -10.64 10.63
C ASN A 69 16.25 -11.18 11.72
N ALA A 70 15.73 -10.33 12.62
CA ALA A 70 14.74 -10.70 13.62
C ALA A 70 13.45 -11.19 12.95
N THR A 71 12.88 -12.29 13.46
CA THR A 71 11.66 -12.88 12.92
C THR A 71 10.43 -12.04 13.29
N LEU A 72 9.76 -11.49 12.29
CA LEU A 72 8.57 -10.64 12.49
C LEU A 72 7.35 -11.43 12.96
N LEU A 73 7.32 -12.74 12.68
CA LEU A 73 6.23 -13.65 13.04
C LEU A 73 6.15 -13.95 14.54
N ALA A 74 7.26 -13.82 15.28
CA ALA A 74 7.33 -14.12 16.71
C ALA A 74 7.05 -12.91 17.61
N SER A 75 7.20 -11.68 17.10
CA SER A 75 7.20 -10.47 17.93
C SER A 75 5.85 -9.76 18.09
N ARG A 76 4.73 -10.27 17.53
CA ARG A 76 3.42 -9.59 17.66
C ARG A 76 2.27 -10.52 18.10
N PRO A 77 1.61 -10.25 19.26
CA PRO A 77 0.50 -11.05 19.73
C PRO A 77 -0.67 -10.97 18.73
N GLY A 78 -1.19 -12.12 18.30
CA GLY A 78 -2.40 -12.21 17.48
C GLY A 78 -2.19 -12.47 15.98
N GLY A 79 -0.99 -12.87 15.53
CA GLY A 79 -0.76 -13.33 14.14
C GLY A 79 -0.96 -12.27 13.05
N LYS A 80 -1.03 -10.99 13.43
CA LYS A 80 -1.24 -9.87 12.52
C LYS A 80 0.00 -9.66 11.67
N ARG A 81 -0.07 -10.02 10.39
CA ARG A 81 1.02 -9.82 9.43
C ARG A 81 1.14 -8.34 9.08
N VAL A 82 2.36 -7.84 9.14
CA VAL A 82 2.70 -6.44 8.83
C VAL A 82 3.31 -6.42 7.43
N THR A 83 3.10 -5.35 6.67
CA THR A 83 3.84 -5.14 5.41
C THR A 83 5.33 -5.00 5.70
N SER A 84 6.20 -5.28 4.73
CA SER A 84 7.67 -5.21 4.90
C SER A 84 8.16 -3.82 5.39
N SER A 85 7.45 -2.75 5.06
CA SER A 85 7.71 -1.38 5.57
C SER A 85 7.50 -1.22 7.08
N LEU A 86 6.87 -2.18 7.76
CA LEU A 86 6.47 -2.15 9.17
C LEU A 86 5.51 -1.01 9.58
N ALA A 87 5.25 -0.06 8.68
CA ALA A 87 4.37 1.09 8.88
C ALA A 87 2.88 0.76 8.79
N SER A 88 2.50 -0.39 8.20
CA SER A 88 1.10 -0.78 8.02
C SER A 88 0.81 -2.24 8.33
N TYR A 89 -0.37 -2.47 8.92
CA TYR A 89 -0.91 -3.80 9.12
C TYR A 89 -1.64 -4.28 7.88
N ARG A 90 -1.48 -5.57 7.57
CA ARG A 90 -2.25 -6.19 6.51
C ARG A 90 -3.62 -6.61 7.03
N LEU A 91 -4.67 -6.21 6.33
CA LEU A 91 -6.04 -6.62 6.59
C LEU A 91 -6.40 -7.80 5.68
N GLY A 92 -6.45 -9.02 6.24
CA GLY A 92 -6.82 -10.22 5.51
C GLY A 92 -5.80 -10.71 4.47
N PRO A 93 -6.17 -11.73 3.67
CA PRO A 93 -5.36 -12.20 2.54
C PRO A 93 -5.63 -11.38 1.26
N THR A 94 -4.61 -11.22 0.42
CA THR A 94 -4.74 -10.59 -0.90
C THR A 94 -5.52 -11.49 -1.86
N ARG A 95 -6.43 -10.91 -2.65
CA ARG A 95 -7.26 -11.64 -3.61
C ARG A 95 -6.89 -11.27 -5.04
N ILE A 96 -6.50 -12.27 -5.84
CA ILE A 96 -6.26 -12.13 -7.29
C ILE A 96 -7.57 -12.42 -8.03
N ARG A 97 -7.90 -11.61 -9.02
CA ARG A 97 -9.07 -11.79 -9.91
C ARG A 97 -8.61 -11.67 -11.36
N GLN A 98 -9.16 -12.53 -12.23
CA GLN A 98 -8.85 -12.54 -13.66
C GLN A 98 -10.16 -12.50 -14.44
N HIS A 99 -10.23 -11.62 -15.44
CA HIS A 99 -11.30 -11.63 -16.44
C HIS A 99 -10.83 -12.37 -17.69
N ARG A 100 -11.72 -13.15 -18.31
CA ARG A 100 -11.45 -13.88 -19.55
C ARG A 100 -12.58 -13.58 -20.54
N MET A 101 -12.22 -13.38 -21.80
CA MET A 101 -13.17 -13.21 -22.90
C MET A 101 -13.64 -14.58 -23.39
N ARG A 102 -14.85 -14.64 -23.93
CA ARG A 102 -15.35 -15.81 -24.65
C ARG A 102 -14.59 -15.93 -25.99
N PRO A 103 -14.23 -17.14 -26.44
CA PRO A 103 -13.59 -17.34 -27.74
C PRO A 103 -14.49 -16.92 -28.90
#